data_AF-A0A285GWX5-F1
#
_entry.id   AF-A0A285GWX5-F1
#
_cell.length_a   1.000
_cell.length_b   1.000
_cell.length_c   1.000
_cell.angle_alpha   90.00
_cell.angle_beta   90.00
_cell.angle_gamma   90.00
#
_symmetry.space_group_name_H-M   'P 1'
#
loop_
_entity.id
_entity.type
_entity.pdbx_description
1 polymer ?
#
loop_
_entity_poly.entity_id
_entity_poly.type
_entity_poly.pdbx_seq_one_letter_code
_entity_poly.pdbx_strand_id
1 'polypeptide(L)'
;MLHPDDAVANKMCALFGRAEARDFLDVDAAIQSGRYTRERLLDLAAAADGGFDRARFADAIGSLRRITDADFDLYGASAEDLAAVRARFADWHSELRS
;
A
#
# COMPACT_ATOMS: atom_id res chain seq x y z
N MET A 1 3.42 2.29 -23.21
CA MET A 1 3.48 2.76 -21.81
C MET A 1 2.10 2.55 -21.21
N LEU A 2 1.99 1.91 -20.04
CA LEU A 2 0.75 1.99 -19.26
C LEU A 2 0.58 3.45 -18.78
N HIS A 3 -0.66 3.89 -18.65
CA HIS A 3 -0.95 5.18 -18.04
C HIS A 3 -0.46 5.16 -16.57
N PRO A 4 0.07 6.28 -16.01
CA PRO A 4 0.54 6.31 -14.62
C PRO A 4 -0.53 5.84 -13.61
N ASP A 5 -1.80 6.14 -13.87
CA ASP A 5 -2.93 5.69 -13.05
C ASP A 5 -3.09 4.17 -13.10
N ASP A 6 -2.93 3.53 -14.27
CA ASP A 6 -3.02 2.07 -14.39
C ASP A 6 -1.85 1.39 -13.65
N ALA A 7 -0.66 1.99 -13.73
CA ALA A 7 0.52 1.47 -13.04
C ALA A 7 0.34 1.50 -11.51
N VAL A 8 -0.20 2.58 -10.96
CA VAL A 8 -0.46 2.67 -9.52
C VAL A 8 -1.65 1.82 -9.09
N ALA A 9 -2.70 1.71 -9.93
CA ALA A 9 -3.82 0.81 -9.67
C ALA A 9 -3.34 -0.65 -9.56
N ASN A 10 -2.46 -1.10 -10.47
CA ASN A 10 -1.87 -2.44 -10.41
C ASN A 10 -1.07 -2.68 -9.13
N LYS A 11 -0.34 -1.68 -8.62
CA LYS A 11 0.36 -1.76 -7.32
C LYS A 11 -0.62 -1.87 -6.16
N MET A 12 -1.69 -1.08 -6.17
CA MET A 12 -2.75 -1.15 -5.17
C MET A 12 -3.44 -2.52 -5.16
N CYS A 13 -3.74 -3.10 -6.34
CA CYS A 13 -4.32 -4.43 -6.44
C CYS A 13 -3.33 -5.53 -5.99
N ALA A 14 -2.03 -5.37 -6.23
CA ALA A 14 -1.01 -6.27 -5.70
C ALA A 14 -0.99 -6.25 -4.15
N LEU A 15 -0.98 -5.06 -3.55
CA LEU A 15 -1.06 -4.90 -2.10
C LEU A 15 -2.35 -5.51 -1.53
N PHE A 16 -3.49 -5.29 -2.20
CA PHE A 16 -4.78 -5.86 -1.80
C PHE A 16 -4.79 -7.40 -1.82
N GLY A 17 -4.22 -7.99 -2.89
CA GLY A 17 -4.29 -9.44 -3.11
C GLY A 17 -3.22 -10.26 -2.38
N ARG A 18 -2.01 -9.72 -2.21
CA ARG A 18 -0.84 -10.45 -1.68
C ARG A 18 -0.40 -9.94 -0.33
N ALA A 19 -0.36 -8.61 -0.17
CA ALA A 19 0.21 -7.91 0.97
C ALA A 19 1.65 -8.33 1.29
N GLU A 20 2.53 -8.35 0.29
CA GLU A 20 3.96 -8.63 0.46
C GLU A 20 4.75 -7.34 0.75
N ALA A 21 5.94 -7.47 1.37
CA ALA A 21 6.81 -6.34 1.74
C ALA A 21 7.04 -5.34 0.59
N ARG A 22 7.35 -5.82 -0.63
CA ARG A 22 7.46 -5.00 -1.84
C ARG A 22 6.23 -4.15 -2.12
N ASP A 23 5.03 -4.69 -1.93
CA ASP A 23 3.79 -4.02 -2.30
C ASP A 23 3.53 -2.83 -1.37
N PHE A 24 3.93 -2.94 -0.09
CA PHE A 24 3.92 -1.82 0.85
C PHE A 24 4.89 -0.72 0.41
N LEU A 25 6.12 -1.05 0.01
CA LEU A 25 7.08 -0.05 -0.47
C LEU A 25 6.61 0.62 -1.77
N ASP A 26 6.02 -0.16 -2.67
CA ASP A 26 5.52 0.33 -3.95
C ASP A 26 4.37 1.33 -3.79
N VAL A 27 3.44 1.05 -2.87
CA VAL A 27 2.32 1.94 -2.55
C VAL A 27 2.78 3.12 -1.69
N ASP A 28 3.72 2.91 -0.77
CA ASP A 28 4.30 4.01 0.01
C ASP A 28 4.99 5.03 -0.88
N ALA A 29 5.76 4.57 -1.88
CA ALA A 29 6.38 5.45 -2.87
C ALA A 29 5.32 6.25 -3.67
N ALA A 30 4.16 5.65 -3.97
CA ALA A 30 3.06 6.36 -4.61
C ALA A 30 2.46 7.45 -3.72
N ILE A 31 2.30 7.18 -2.42
CA ILE A 31 1.87 8.16 -1.41
C ILE A 31 2.89 9.29 -1.29
N GLN A 32 4.17 8.95 -1.11
CA GLN A 32 5.27 9.91 -0.94
C GLN A 32 5.50 10.80 -2.17
N SER A 33 5.12 10.32 -3.37
CA SER A 33 5.21 11.14 -4.59
C SER A 33 4.34 12.41 -4.53
N GLY A 34 3.33 12.47 -3.65
CA GLY A 34 2.37 13.57 -3.55
C GLY A 34 1.40 13.68 -4.73
N ARG A 35 1.56 12.83 -5.76
CA ARG A 35 0.70 12.83 -6.96
C ARG A 35 -0.70 12.26 -6.68
N TYR A 36 -0.81 11.37 -5.70
CA TYR A 36 -2.05 10.68 -5.37
C TYR A 36 -2.38 10.86 -3.89
N THR A 37 -3.62 11.22 -3.61
CA THR A 37 -4.17 11.10 -2.25
C THR A 37 -4.51 9.64 -1.95
N ARG A 38 -4.58 9.27 -0.67
CA ARG A 38 -5.03 7.93 -0.24
C ARG A 38 -6.39 7.57 -0.85
N GLU A 39 -7.34 8.51 -0.85
CA GLU A 39 -8.67 8.29 -1.46
C GLU A 39 -8.56 8.02 -2.97
N ARG A 40 -7.74 8.79 -3.69
CA ARG A 40 -7.53 8.56 -5.13
C ARG A 40 -6.93 7.18 -5.41
N LEU A 41 -6.03 6.70 -4.55
CA LEU A 41 -5.47 5.35 -4.68
C LEU A 41 -6.54 4.26 -4.50
N LEU A 42 -7.46 4.43 -3.55
CA LEU A 42 -8.59 3.52 -3.35
C LEU A 42 -9.53 3.52 -4.57
N ASP A 43 -9.85 4.69 -5.12
CA ASP A 43 -10.71 4.81 -6.30
C ASP A 43 -10.09 4.16 -7.53
N LEU A 44 -8.78 4.31 -7.72
CA LEU A 44 -8.05 3.68 -8.82
C LEU A 44 -8.05 2.15 -8.68
N ALA A 45 -7.87 1.63 -7.46
CA ALA A 45 -7.95 0.19 -7.20
C ALA A 45 -9.36 -0.35 -7.47
N ALA A 46 -10.40 0.33 -7.00
CA ALA A 46 -11.80 -0.04 -7.22
C ALA A 46 -12.21 0.00 -8.69
N ALA A 47 -11.66 0.93 -9.47
CA ALA A 47 -11.89 0.99 -10.91
C ALA A 47 -11.18 -0.13 -11.68
N ALA A 48 -10.02 -0.58 -11.20
CA ALA A 48 -9.21 -1.60 -11.86
C ALA A 48 -9.62 -3.04 -11.50
N ASP A 49 -10.12 -3.27 -10.28
CA ASP A 49 -10.54 -4.58 -9.78
C ASP A 49 -11.94 -4.51 -9.18
N GLY A 50 -12.92 -5.14 -9.85
CA GLY A 50 -14.31 -5.19 -9.38
C GLY A 50 -14.52 -6.02 -8.09
N GLY A 51 -13.50 -6.75 -7.63
CA GLY A 51 -13.48 -7.44 -6.34
C GLY A 51 -12.85 -6.62 -5.21
N PHE A 52 -12.36 -5.41 -5.50
CA PHE A 52 -11.78 -4.52 -4.50
C PHE A 52 -12.83 -4.08 -3.48
N ASP A 53 -12.49 -4.20 -2.20
CA ASP A 53 -13.33 -3.77 -1.09
C ASP A 53 -12.49 -3.01 -0.07
N ARG A 54 -12.98 -1.83 0.36
CA ARG A 54 -12.22 -0.93 1.24
C ARG A 54 -11.96 -1.55 2.61
N ALA A 55 -12.90 -2.32 3.16
CA ALA A 55 -12.72 -2.95 4.47
C ALA A 55 -11.70 -4.09 4.41
N ARG A 56 -11.75 -4.91 3.36
CA ARG A 56 -10.73 -5.95 3.10
C ARG A 56 -9.37 -5.34 2.77
N PHE A 57 -9.32 -4.20 2.10
CA PHE A 57 -8.08 -3.47 1.89
C PHE A 57 -7.49 -2.97 3.21
N ALA A 58 -8.34 -2.50 4.14
CA ALA A 58 -7.91 -2.21 5.50
C ALA A 58 -7.32 -3.46 6.17
N ASP A 59 -7.95 -4.64 6.07
CA ASP A 59 -7.36 -5.89 6.58
C ASP A 59 -5.97 -6.17 5.96
N ALA A 60 -5.84 -5.99 4.63
CA ALA A 60 -4.59 -6.20 3.91
C ALA A 60 -3.48 -5.28 4.41
N ILE A 61 -3.70 -3.98 4.50
CA ILE A 61 -2.66 -3.05 4.98
C ILE A 61 -2.38 -3.23 6.48
N GLY A 62 -3.38 -3.65 7.27
CA GLY A 62 -3.21 -3.98 8.68
C GLY A 62 -2.33 -5.22 8.92
N SER A 63 -2.16 -6.06 7.90
CA SER A 63 -1.30 -7.25 7.95
C SER A 63 0.19 -6.92 8.01
N LEU A 64 0.60 -5.69 7.67
CA LEU A 64 1.99 -5.20 7.74
C LEU A 64 2.63 -5.44 9.11
N ARG A 65 1.83 -5.41 10.19
CA ARG A 65 2.29 -5.70 11.56
C ARG A 65 2.86 -7.11 11.74
N ARG A 66 2.58 -8.04 10.82
CA ARG A 66 3.08 -9.41 10.84
C ARG A 66 4.30 -9.63 9.94
N ILE A 67 4.64 -8.65 9.10
CA ILE A 67 5.80 -8.69 8.20
C ILE A 67 7.02 -8.20 8.99
N THR A 68 8.07 -9.00 9.01
CA THR A 68 9.31 -8.72 9.76
C THR A 68 10.21 -7.78 8.98
N ASP A 69 11.18 -7.16 9.64
CA ASP A 69 12.14 -6.29 8.96
C ASP A 69 13.03 -7.09 7.99
N ALA A 70 13.30 -8.38 8.28
CA ALA A 70 14.05 -9.27 7.40
C ALA A 70 13.36 -9.49 6.04
N ASP A 71 12.03 -9.40 5.98
CA ASP A 71 11.28 -9.47 4.72
C ASP A 71 11.55 -8.25 3.82
N PHE A 72 12.10 -7.16 4.37
CA PHE A 72 12.46 -5.95 3.65
C PHE A 72 13.95 -5.88 3.26
N ASP A 73 14.80 -6.78 3.77
CA ASP A 73 16.26 -6.77 3.53
C ASP A 73 16.60 -6.80 2.03
N LEU A 74 15.83 -7.54 1.24
CA LEU A 74 15.99 -7.64 -0.22
C LEU A 74 15.76 -6.32 -0.96
N TYR A 75 15.13 -5.33 -0.32
CA TYR A 75 14.82 -4.03 -0.89
C TYR A 75 15.71 -2.90 -0.36
N GLY A 76 16.63 -3.20 0.57
CA GLY A 76 17.61 -2.25 1.09
C GLY A 76 16.99 -1.08 1.86
N ALA A 77 15.77 -1.22 2.38
CA ALA A 77 15.12 -0.20 3.19
C ALA A 77 15.82 -0.06 4.55
N SER A 78 16.12 1.18 4.97
CA SER A 78 16.71 1.40 6.28
C SER A 78 15.67 1.20 7.39
N ALA A 79 16.13 0.96 8.62
CA ALA A 79 15.22 0.84 9.77
C ALA A 79 14.38 2.10 10.00
N GLU A 80 14.91 3.29 9.69
CA GLU A 80 14.19 4.56 9.76
C GLU A 80 13.09 4.64 8.71
N ASP A 81 13.39 4.26 7.46
CA ASP A 81 12.40 4.22 6.38
C ASP A 81 11.27 3.24 6.72
N LEU A 82 11.61 2.06 7.23
CA LEU A 82 10.62 1.05 7.62
C LEU A 82 9.73 1.53 8.77
N ALA A 83 10.29 2.22 9.76
CA ALA A 83 9.50 2.82 10.83
C ALA A 83 8.50 3.84 10.27
N ALA A 84 8.93 4.66 9.31
CA ALA A 84 8.08 5.67 8.67
C ALA A 84 6.97 5.03 7.81
N VAL A 85 7.29 3.98 7.03
CA VAL A 85 6.32 3.19 6.27
C VAL A 85 5.27 2.59 7.20
N ARG A 86 5.70 1.92 8.28
CA ARG A 86 4.80 1.31 9.26
C ARG A 86 3.88 2.33 9.91
N ALA A 87 4.39 3.51 10.26
CA ALA A 87 3.58 4.59 10.83
C ALA A 87 2.50 5.07 9.85
N ARG A 88 2.85 5.31 8.58
CA ARG A 88 1.90 5.76 7.55
C ARG A 88 0.80 4.75 7.26
N PHE A 89 1.12 3.46 7.21
CA PHE A 89 0.11 2.42 7.02
C PHE A 89 -0.72 2.16 8.27
N ALA A 90 -0.17 2.32 9.48
CA ALA A 90 -0.94 2.22 10.73
C ALA A 90 -1.96 3.37 10.87
N ASP A 91 -1.55 4.58 10.49
CA ASP A 91 -2.41 5.76 10.41
C ASP A 91 -3.54 5.54 9.39
N TRP A 92 -3.19 5.16 8.15
CA TRP A 92 -4.18 4.88 7.12
C TRP A 92 -5.13 3.73 7.50
N HIS A 93 -4.61 2.67 8.14
CA HIS A 93 -5.43 1.59 8.65
C HIS A 93 -6.47 2.08 9.67
N SER A 94 -6.10 3.04 10.53
CA SER A 94 -7.01 3.59 11.53
C SER A 94 -8.10 4.44 10.87
N GLU A 95 -7.74 5.26 9.87
CA GLU A 95 -8.70 6.04 9.07
C GLU A 95 -9.75 5.16 8.36
N LEU A 96 -9.34 4.00 7.84
CA LEU A 96 -10.28 3.09 7.15
C LEU A 96 -11.21 2.31 8.10
N ARG A 97 -10.97 2.36 9.41
CA ARG A 97 -11.74 1.60 10.42
C ARG A 97 -12.61 2.47 11.31
N SER A 98 -12.51 3.79 11.20
CA SER A 98 -13.38 4.75 11.89
C SER A 98 -14.70 4.95 11.17
#